data_AF-A0A7S2MVV5-F1
#
_entry.id   AF-A0A7S2MVV5-F1
#
_cell.length_a   1.000
_cell.length_b   1.000
_cell.length_c   1.000
_cell.angle_alpha   90.00
_cell.angle_beta   90.00
_cell.angle_gamma   90.00
#
_symmetry.space_group_name_H-M   'P 1'
#
loop_
_entity.id
_entity.type
_entity.pdbx_description
1 polymer ?
#
loop_
_entity_poly.entity_id
_entity_poly.type
_entity_poly.pdbx_seq_one_letter_code
_entity_poly.pdbx_strand_id
1 'polypeptide(L)'
;TEEMAFIAAREGFDPEFVRSEVARGRAIIPSNRKHPETEPMIIGRKFKVKINSNIGNSAVASNIEEEVEKLQWSALWGADTLMDLSTGKHIHETREWIVRNSPIPVGTVPIYQALE
;
A
#
# COMPACT_ATOMS: atom_id res chain seq x y z
N THR A 1 -18.35 -4.55 -3.66
CA THR A 1 -18.23 -3.14 -3.24
C THR A 1 -17.61 -2.35 -4.38
N GLU A 2 -17.48 -1.03 -4.26
CA GLU A 2 -16.83 -0.19 -5.28
C GLU A 2 -15.39 -0.66 -5.55
N GLU A 3 -14.66 -1.06 -4.52
CA GLU A 3 -13.29 -1.59 -4.64
C GLU A 3 -13.25 -2.86 -5.49
N MET A 4 -14.18 -3.79 -5.26
CA MET A 4 -14.25 -5.04 -6.05
C MET A 4 -14.56 -4.76 -7.53
N ALA A 5 -15.42 -3.78 -7.81
CA ALA A 5 -15.74 -3.38 -9.19
C ALA A 5 -14.54 -2.70 -9.87
N PHE A 6 -13.82 -1.84 -9.15
CA PHE A 6 -12.59 -1.21 -9.62
C PHE A 6 -11.53 -2.25 -9.98
N ILE A 7 -11.29 -3.22 -9.09
CA ILE A 7 -10.34 -4.32 -9.31
C ILE A 7 -10.74 -5.18 -10.50
N ALA A 8 -12.03 -5.51 -10.62
CA ALA A 8 -12.54 -6.31 -11.72
C ALA A 8 -12.23 -5.66 -13.08
N ALA A 9 -12.47 -4.34 -13.19
CA ALA A 9 -12.11 -3.57 -14.37
C ALA A 9 -10.58 -3.52 -14.61
N ARG A 10 -9.78 -3.32 -13.55
CA ARG A 10 -8.31 -3.22 -13.62
C ARG A 10 -7.63 -4.53 -14.03
N GLU A 11 -8.14 -5.66 -13.56
CA GLU A 11 -7.56 -7.00 -13.81
C GLU A 11 -8.24 -7.75 -14.97
N GLY A 12 -9.34 -7.24 -15.51
CA GLY A 12 -10.07 -7.87 -16.62
C GLY A 12 -10.88 -9.11 -16.21
N PHE A 13 -11.45 -9.10 -14.99
CA PHE A 13 -12.29 -10.17 -14.47
C PHE A 13 -13.72 -9.71 -14.24
N ASP A 14 -14.62 -10.67 -14.03
CA ASP A 14 -15.97 -10.40 -13.55
C ASP A 14 -15.95 -9.97 -12.05
N PRO A 15 -16.75 -8.96 -11.64
CA PRO A 15 -16.82 -8.54 -10.23
C PRO A 15 -17.25 -9.65 -9.27
N GLU A 16 -18.11 -10.59 -9.70
CA GLU A 16 -18.50 -11.74 -8.90
C GLU A 16 -17.33 -12.72 -8.72
N PHE A 17 -16.47 -12.86 -9.73
CA PHE A 17 -15.24 -13.65 -9.59
C PHE A 17 -14.33 -13.04 -8.51
N VAL A 18 -14.12 -11.72 -8.54
CA VAL A 18 -13.35 -10.99 -7.52
C VAL A 18 -13.96 -11.19 -6.14
N ARG A 19 -15.27 -10.96 -5.99
CA ARG A 19 -16.01 -11.16 -4.74
C ARG A 19 -15.84 -12.59 -4.22
N SER A 20 -15.90 -13.59 -5.11
CA SER A 20 -15.76 -15.00 -4.74
C SER A 20 -14.36 -15.33 -4.21
N GLU A 21 -13.29 -14.81 -4.83
CA GLU A 21 -11.90 -15.02 -4.36
C GLU A 21 -11.67 -14.38 -2.99
N VAL A 22 -12.23 -13.18 -2.76
CA VAL A 22 -12.13 -12.48 -1.47
C VAL A 22 -12.93 -13.22 -0.39
N ALA A 23 -14.18 -13.59 -0.67
CA ALA A 23 -15.06 -14.25 0.30
C ALA A 23 -14.51 -15.59 0.78
N ARG A 24 -13.78 -16.32 -0.06
CA ARG A 24 -13.13 -17.60 0.30
C ARG A 24 -11.69 -17.45 0.82
N GLY A 25 -11.24 -16.22 1.09
CA GLY A 25 -9.94 -15.94 1.69
C GLY A 25 -8.73 -16.25 0.78
N ARG A 26 -8.95 -16.36 -0.54
CA ARG A 26 -7.88 -16.63 -1.52
C ARG A 26 -7.30 -15.37 -2.15
N ALA A 27 -7.94 -14.24 -1.90
CA ALA A 27 -7.44 -12.93 -2.26
C ALA A 27 -7.85 -11.90 -1.19
N ILE A 28 -7.10 -10.81 -1.10
CA ILE A 28 -7.38 -9.69 -0.19
C ILE A 28 -7.34 -8.36 -0.95
N ILE A 29 -8.08 -7.38 -0.43
CA ILE A 29 -8.09 -5.99 -0.91
C ILE A 29 -7.64 -5.12 0.27
N PRO A 30 -6.36 -4.71 0.35
CA PRO A 30 -5.88 -3.82 1.39
C PRO A 30 -6.40 -2.39 1.15
N SER A 31 -7.63 -2.12 1.62
CA SER A 31 -8.34 -0.85 1.51
C SER A 31 -8.79 -0.39 2.89
N ASN A 32 -7.94 0.35 3.60
CA ASN A 32 -8.37 0.98 4.85
C ASN A 32 -9.24 2.19 4.51
N ARG A 33 -10.46 2.26 5.08
CA ARG A 33 -11.38 3.40 4.91
C ARG A 33 -10.80 4.78 5.26
N LYS A 34 -9.68 4.84 5.98
CA LYS A 34 -8.95 6.10 6.31
C LYS A 34 -7.88 6.49 5.28
N HIS A 35 -7.71 5.71 4.22
CA HIS A 35 -6.80 5.96 3.11
C HIS A 35 -7.60 6.09 1.80
N PRO A 36 -8.48 7.11 1.68
CA PRO A 36 -9.32 7.33 0.51
C PRO A 36 -8.52 7.63 -0.78
N GLU A 37 -7.25 8.02 -0.65
CA GLU A 37 -6.34 8.29 -1.77
C GLU A 37 -5.89 7.00 -2.48
N THR A 38 -6.06 5.83 -1.86
CA THR A 38 -5.68 4.55 -2.47
C THR A 38 -6.56 4.22 -3.66
N GLU A 39 -5.95 3.94 -4.81
CA GLU A 39 -6.55 3.20 -5.90
C GLU A 39 -6.60 1.71 -5.54
N PRO A 40 -7.80 1.10 -5.38
CA PRO A 40 -7.90 -0.28 -4.91
C PRO A 40 -7.12 -1.29 -5.76
N MET A 41 -6.50 -2.25 -5.09
CA MET A 41 -5.77 -3.35 -5.70
C MET A 41 -6.07 -4.66 -4.99
N ILE A 42 -5.78 -5.78 -5.65
CA ILE A 42 -6.01 -7.12 -5.12
C ILE A 42 -4.72 -7.94 -5.09
N ILE A 43 -4.54 -8.70 -4.00
CA ILE A 43 -3.45 -9.66 -3.84
C ILE A 43 -4.07 -11.05 -3.76
N GLY A 44 -3.75 -11.93 -4.72
CA GLY A 44 -4.24 -13.30 -4.72
C GLY A 44 -3.72 -14.10 -5.92
N ARG A 45 -3.71 -15.42 -5.79
CA ARG A 45 -3.09 -16.34 -6.75
C ARG A 45 -3.65 -16.26 -8.18
N LYS A 46 -4.89 -15.83 -8.35
CA LYS A 46 -5.59 -15.78 -9.66
C LYS A 46 -5.45 -14.44 -10.40
N PHE A 47 -4.86 -13.45 -9.76
CA PHE A 47 -4.64 -12.10 -10.32
C PHE A 47 -3.18 -11.96 -10.78
N LYS A 48 -2.83 -10.85 -11.44
CA LYS A 48 -1.43 -10.56 -11.75
C LYS A 48 -0.60 -10.60 -10.46
N VAL A 49 0.63 -11.12 -10.55
CA VAL A 49 1.60 -11.05 -9.42
C VAL A 49 1.83 -9.59 -9.07
N LYS A 50 1.90 -9.30 -7.78
CA LYS A 50 2.05 -7.95 -7.23
C LYS A 50 3.42 -7.79 -6.58
N ILE A 51 4.02 -6.62 -6.71
CA ILE A 51 5.32 -6.29 -6.12
C ILE A 51 5.18 -5.21 -5.05
N ASN A 52 5.99 -5.33 -3.99
CA ASN A 52 6.03 -4.37 -2.90
C ASN A 52 7.38 -3.64 -2.89
N SER A 53 7.35 -2.32 -2.68
CA SER A 53 8.55 -1.52 -2.41
C SER A 53 8.67 -1.21 -0.91
N ASN A 54 9.88 -1.31 -0.35
CA ASN A 54 10.15 -0.91 1.02
C ASN A 54 10.89 0.42 1.01
N ILE A 55 10.36 1.40 1.74
CA ILE A 55 10.99 2.68 2.02
C ILE A 55 11.01 2.91 3.54
N GLY A 56 11.47 4.06 3.99
CA GLY A 56 11.45 4.44 5.39
C GLY A 56 12.73 5.15 5.80
N ASN A 57 12.56 6.12 6.70
CA ASN A 57 13.68 6.82 7.30
C ASN A 57 14.42 5.92 8.32
N SER A 58 15.62 6.32 8.68
CA SER A 58 16.37 5.70 9.77
C SER A 58 16.88 6.75 10.73
N ALA A 59 17.29 6.34 11.93
CA ALA A 59 17.90 7.24 12.92
C ALA A 59 19.14 8.01 12.40
N VAL A 60 19.72 7.57 11.28
CA VAL A 60 20.97 8.09 10.71
C VAL A 60 20.79 8.77 9.36
N ALA A 61 19.65 8.57 8.68
CA ALA A 61 19.46 9.05 7.30
C ALA A 61 17.97 9.21 6.91
N SER A 62 17.77 10.14 5.97
CA SER A 62 16.51 10.51 5.31
C SER A 62 15.57 11.44 6.08
N ASN A 63 14.84 12.24 5.31
CA ASN A 63 13.84 13.22 5.75
C ASN A 63 12.49 12.92 5.07
N ILE A 64 11.45 13.65 5.47
CA ILE A 64 10.08 13.40 4.99
C ILE A 64 9.98 13.56 3.47
N GLU A 65 10.64 14.59 2.93
CA GLU A 65 10.62 14.91 1.50
C GLU A 65 11.18 13.77 0.65
N GLU A 66 12.33 13.23 1.06
CA GLU A 66 12.96 12.08 0.40
C GLU A 66 12.07 10.82 0.46
N GLU A 67 11.37 10.57 1.57
CA GLU A 67 10.48 9.41 1.68
C GLU A 67 9.24 9.55 0.78
N VAL A 68 8.70 10.75 0.64
CA VAL A 68 7.61 11.02 -0.31
C VAL A 68 8.09 10.87 -1.76
N GLU A 69 9.31 11.33 -2.08
CA GLU A 69 9.90 11.13 -3.41
C GLU A 69 10.10 9.63 -3.71
N LYS A 70 10.63 8.85 -2.76
CA LYS A 70 10.80 7.39 -2.91
C LYS A 70 9.46 6.67 -3.12
N LEU A 71 8.40 7.12 -2.44
CA LEU A 71 7.04 6.62 -2.66
C LEU A 71 6.60 6.86 -4.11
N GLN A 72 6.69 8.10 -4.59
CA GLN A 72 6.27 8.47 -5.95
C GLN A 72 7.08 7.70 -6.99
N TRP A 73 8.39 7.60 -6.77
CA TRP A 73 9.29 6.85 -7.64
C TRP A 73 8.95 5.37 -7.67
N SER A 74 8.67 4.77 -6.51
CA SER A 74 8.26 3.36 -6.42
C SER A 74 6.98 3.09 -7.21
N ALA A 75 5.95 3.91 -7.01
CA ALA A 75 4.68 3.77 -7.73
C ALA A 75 4.86 3.98 -9.25
N LEU A 76 5.66 4.97 -9.66
CA LEU A 76 5.95 5.26 -11.07
C LEU A 76 6.58 4.06 -11.80
N TRP A 77 7.50 3.35 -11.14
CA TRP A 77 8.19 2.18 -11.71
C TRP A 77 7.44 0.85 -11.49
N GLY A 78 6.21 0.90 -10.96
CA GLY A 78 5.29 -0.23 -10.94
C GLY A 78 5.17 -0.96 -9.62
N ALA A 79 5.58 -0.38 -8.49
CA ALA A 79 5.24 -0.94 -7.18
C ALA A 79 3.71 -0.96 -7.00
N ASP A 80 3.14 -2.13 -6.70
CA ASP A 80 1.70 -2.29 -6.46
C ASP A 80 1.31 -1.94 -5.02
N THR A 81 2.24 -2.12 -4.08
CA THR A 81 2.13 -1.73 -2.68
C THR A 81 3.45 -1.16 -2.18
N LEU A 82 3.39 -0.46 -1.06
CA LEU A 82 4.57 0.06 -0.39
C LEU A 82 4.49 -0.22 1.11
N MET A 83 5.63 -0.42 1.75
CA MET A 83 5.71 -0.41 3.20
C MET A 83 6.62 0.71 3.68
N ASP A 84 6.11 1.48 4.63
CA ASP A 84 6.90 2.41 5.43
C ASP A 84 7.52 1.63 6.61
N LEU A 85 8.83 1.44 6.54
CA LEU A 85 9.65 0.75 7.54
C LEU A 85 10.50 1.73 8.35
N SER A 86 10.06 2.99 8.43
CA SER A 86 10.72 4.06 9.18
C SER A 86 11.07 3.65 10.62
N THR A 87 12.26 4.04 11.06
CA THR A 87 12.79 3.84 12.43
C THR A 87 13.37 5.13 12.97
N GLY A 88 13.31 5.35 14.29
CA GLY A 88 13.77 6.57 14.93
C GLY A 88 12.70 7.68 15.02
N LYS A 89 13.11 8.94 14.82
CA LYS A 89 12.25 10.11 15.05
C LYS A 89 11.26 10.34 13.90
N HIS A 90 10.14 11.00 14.22
CA HIS A 90 9.13 11.46 13.27
C HIS A 90 8.39 10.37 12.47
N ILE A 91 8.43 9.09 12.89
CA ILE A 91 7.73 7.98 12.20
C ILE A 91 6.26 8.32 11.89
N HIS A 92 5.54 8.91 12.85
CA HIS A 92 4.13 9.26 12.65
C HIS A 92 3.93 10.32 11.58
N GLU A 93 4.77 11.36 11.60
CA GLU A 93 4.69 12.51 10.69
C GLU A 93 5.07 12.09 9.26
N THR A 94 6.19 11.38 9.10
CA THR A 94 6.62 10.80 7.82
C THR A 94 5.52 9.93 7.23
N ARG A 95 4.91 9.06 8.04
CA ARG A 95 3.84 8.17 7.57
C ARG A 95 2.58 8.90 7.14
N GLU A 96 2.20 9.98 7.83
CA GLU A 96 1.02 10.77 7.42
C GLU A 96 1.26 11.37 6.03
N TRP A 97 2.45 11.94 5.77
CA TRP A 97 2.82 12.42 4.45
C TRP A 97 2.80 11.32 3.39
N ILE A 98 3.34 10.14 3.69
CA ILE A 98 3.32 8.98 2.79
C ILE A 98 1.86 8.58 2.47
N VAL A 99 1.02 8.37 3.48
CA VAL A 99 -0.38 7.91 3.28
C VAL A 99 -1.18 8.93 2.46
N ARG A 100 -1.06 10.22 2.75
CA ARG A 100 -1.81 11.29 2.04
C ARG A 100 -1.35 11.50 0.61
N ASN A 101 -0.16 11.01 0.23
CA ASN A 101 0.38 11.13 -1.12
C ASN A 101 0.48 9.78 -1.84
N SER A 102 0.02 8.67 -1.22
CA SER A 102 0.14 7.34 -1.81
C SER A 102 -1.14 6.93 -2.52
N PRO A 103 -1.09 6.68 -3.85
CA PRO A 103 -2.19 6.07 -4.59
C PRO A 103 -2.22 4.54 -4.42
N ILE A 104 -1.19 3.94 -3.81
CA ILE A 104 -1.09 2.50 -3.57
C ILE A 104 -1.25 2.18 -2.07
N PRO A 105 -1.64 0.94 -1.71
CA PRO A 105 -1.74 0.54 -0.31
C PRO A 105 -0.41 0.67 0.44
N VAL A 106 -0.48 1.20 1.66
CA VAL A 106 0.66 1.38 2.56
C VAL A 106 0.60 0.39 3.72
N GLY A 107 1.62 -0.45 3.83
CA GLY A 107 1.87 -1.32 4.97
C GLY A 107 2.86 -0.72 5.97
N THR A 108 2.89 -1.27 7.18
CA THR A 108 3.85 -0.90 8.24
C THR A 108 4.19 -2.13 9.06
N VAL A 109 5.22 -2.00 9.92
CA VAL A 109 5.48 -2.96 10.99
C VAL A 109 5.27 -2.25 12.33
N PRO A 110 4.09 -2.38 12.97
CA PRO A 110 3.72 -1.56 14.13
C PRO A 110 4.69 -1.63 15.32
N ILE A 111 5.42 -2.75 15.49
CA ILE A 111 6.40 -2.90 16.57
C ILE A 111 7.56 -1.91 16.47
N TYR A 112 7.92 -1.44 15.27
CA TYR A 112 9.02 -0.50 15.10
C TYR A 112 8.70 0.85 15.74
N GLN A 113 7.47 1.34 15.59
CA GLN A 113 7.04 2.55 16.27
C GLN A 113 6.78 2.33 17.76
N ALA A 114 6.32 1.14 18.17
CA ALA A 114 6.05 0.86 19.58
C ALA A 114 7.32 0.76 20.45
N LEU A 115 8.48 0.56 19.82
CA LEU A 115 9.79 0.54 20.48
C LEU A 115 10.43 1.94 20.61
N GLU A 116 9.85 2.95 19.97
CA GLU A 116 10.26 4.36 20.02
C GLU A 116 9.36 5.17 20.97
#